data_AF-A0A930X1D4-F1
#
_entry.id   AF-A0A930X1D4-F1
#
_cell.length_a   1.000
_cell.length_b   1.000
_cell.length_c   1.000
_cell.angle_alpha   90.00
_cell.angle_beta   90.00
_cell.angle_gamma   90.00
#
_symmetry.space_group_name_H-M   'P 1'
#
loop_
_entity.id
_entity.type
_entity.pdbx_description
1 polymer ?
#
loop_
_entity_poly.entity_id
_entity_poly.type
_entity_poly.pdbx_seq_one_letter_code
_entity_poly.pdbx_strand_id
1 'polypeptide(L)' 'MRSVRIVLVEPAGPLNVGSVARVMANMGLSRLVVVNPQCDIWGEEARRMAVHAAPVLAAATVVPTLP' A
#
# COMPACT_ATOMS: atom_id res chain seq x y z
N MET A 1 3.05 -20.94 4.49
CA MET A 1 4.00 -19.84 4.19
C MET A 1 3.84 -18.77 5.26
N ARG A 2 4.95 -18.23 5.82
CA ARG A 2 4.86 -17.14 6.81
C ARG A 2 4.13 -15.95 6.17
N SER A 3 3.12 -15.43 6.85
CA SER A 3 2.30 -14.32 6.36
C SER A 3 3.07 -13.00 6.46
N VAL A 4 3.73 -12.59 5.38
CA VAL A 4 4.48 -11.33 5.30
C VAL A 4 3.50 -10.15 5.23
N ARG A 5 3.77 -9.11 6.02
CA ARG A 5 3.08 -7.82 5.93
C ARG A 5 4.08 -6.77 5.47
N ILE A 6 3.69 -5.96 4.49
CA ILE A 6 4.44 -4.78 4.09
C ILE A 6 3.86 -3.60 4.85
N VAL A 7 4.71 -2.88 5.60
CA VAL A 7 4.29 -1.75 6.42
C VAL A 7 4.95 -0.48 5.87
N LEU A 8 4.15 0.46 5.39
CA LEU A 8 4.61 1.78 4.98
C LEU A 8 4.36 2.77 6.11
N VAL A 9 5.39 3.43 6.58
CA VAL A 9 5.32 4.40 7.68
C VAL A 9 5.41 5.80 7.11
N GLU A 10 4.41 6.62 7.39
CA GLU A 10 4.31 8.02 6.96
C GLU A 10 4.55 8.24 5.46
N PRO A 11 3.97 7.42 4.55
CA PRO A 11 4.15 7.66 3.12
C PRO A 11 3.52 9.01 2.71
N ALA A 12 4.32 9.85 2.05
CA ALA A 12 3.89 11.15 1.54
C ALA A 12 3.62 11.16 0.03
N GLY A 13 4.06 10.14 -0.71
CA GLY A 13 3.89 10.06 -2.16
C GLY A 13 2.84 9.03 -2.56
N PRO A 14 1.64 9.42 -3.04
CA PRO A 14 0.61 8.45 -3.42
C PRO A 14 1.06 7.55 -4.57
N LEU A 15 1.87 8.07 -5.50
CA LEU A 15 2.52 7.29 -6.56
C LEU A 15 3.41 6.16 -6.02
N ASN A 16 4.12 6.40 -4.92
CA ASN A 16 4.97 5.39 -4.29
C ASN A 16 4.11 4.30 -3.64
N VAL A 17 2.99 4.66 -3.01
CA VAL A 17 2.07 3.69 -2.40
C VAL A 17 1.48 2.77 -3.46
N GLY A 18 1.05 3.32 -4.59
CA GLY A 18 0.60 2.52 -5.74
C GLY A 18 1.70 1.63 -6.32
N SER A 19 2.93 2.15 -6.43
CA SER A 19 4.08 1.37 -6.93
C SER A 19 4.44 0.21 -6.01
N VAL A 20 4.36 0.40 -4.70
CA VAL A 20 4.52 -0.67 -3.70
C VAL A 20 3.43 -1.72 -3.85
N ALA A 21 2.16 -1.31 -3.99
CA ALA A 21 1.06 -2.25 -4.23
C ALA A 21 1.29 -3.09 -5.50
N ARG A 22 1.81 -2.48 -6.57
CA ARG A 22 2.18 -3.19 -7.81
C ARG A 22 3.28 -4.23 -7.60
N VAL A 23 4.36 -3.85 -6.90
CA VAL A 23 5.45 -4.79 -6.58
C VAL A 23 4.95 -5.93 -5.69
N MET A 24 4.10 -5.63 -4.70
CA MET A 24 3.49 -6.64 -3.84
C MET A 24 2.72 -7.68 -4.66
N ALA A 25 1.84 -7.26 -5.57
CA ALA A 25 1.07 -8.17 -6.41
C ALA A 25 1.98 -9.06 -7.28
N ASN A 26 3.03 -8.48 -7.89
CA ASN A 26 4.01 -9.23 -8.68
C ASN A 26 4.76 -10.29 -7.86
N MET A 27 4.91 -10.08 -6.55
CA MET A 27 5.62 -10.97 -5.64
C MET A 27 4.68 -11.91 -4.86
N GLY A 28 3.38 -11.94 -5.20
CA GLY A 28 2.39 -12.76 -4.50
C GLY A 28 2.09 -12.29 -3.06
N LEU A 29 2.32 -11.01 -2.77
CA LEU A 29 2.03 -10.37 -1.48
C LEU A 29 0.74 -9.56 -1.56
N SER A 30 -0.04 -9.58 -0.48
CA SER A 30 -1.35 -8.91 -0.45
C SER A 30 -1.63 -8.12 0.82
N ARG A 31 -0.80 -8.25 1.87
CA ARG A 31 -1.05 -7.63 3.18
C ARG A 31 -0.28 -6.31 3.31
N LEU A 32 -0.93 -5.22 2.88
CA LEU A 32 -0.42 -3.86 3.04
C LEU A 32 -0.97 -3.23 4.31
N VAL A 33 -0.08 -2.68 5.14
CA VAL A 33 -0.41 -1.81 6.28
C VAL A 33 0.20 -0.45 6.01
N VAL A 34 -0.55 0.62 6.24
CA VAL A 34 -0.07 1.99 6.12
C VAL A 34 -0.24 2.70 7.46
N VAL A 35 0.85 3.21 8.00
CA VAL A 35 0.88 3.91 9.29
C VAL A 35 0.96 5.40 9.02
N ASN A 36 0.05 6.18 9.60
CA ASN A 36 0.04 7.64 9.55
C ASN A 36 0.30 8.23 8.12
N PRO A 37 -0.47 7.85 7.08
CA PRO A 37 -0.23 8.32 5.72
C PRO A 37 -0.30 9.85 5.62
N GLN A 38 0.65 10.45 4.92
CA GLN A 38 0.73 11.89 4.62
C GLN A 38 0.24 12.20 3.20
N CYS A 39 -0.48 11.26 2.59
CA CYS A 39 -1.08 11.37 1.26
C CYS A 39 -2.35 10.52 1.15
N ASP A 40 -3.16 10.78 0.11
CA ASP A 40 -4.31 9.94 -0.21
C ASP A 40 -3.86 8.63 -0.87
N ILE A 41 -3.81 7.56 -0.08
CA ILE A 41 -3.40 6.22 -0.54
C ILE A 41 -4.43 5.54 -1.44
N TRP A 42 -5.66 6.06 -1.49
CA TRP A 42 -6.72 5.58 -2.37
C TRP A 42 -6.99 6.55 -3.51
N GLY A 43 -6.21 7.63 -3.62
CA GLY A 43 -6.33 8.64 -4.66
C GLY A 43 -6.03 8.10 -6.05
N GLU A 44 -6.38 8.89 -7.06
CA GLU A 44 -6.16 8.55 -8.47
C GLU A 44 -4.69 8.25 -8.77
N GLU A 45 -3.77 9.01 -8.17
CA GLU A 45 -2.33 8.80 -8.34
C GLU A 45 -1.86 7.44 -7.83
N ALA A 46 -2.31 7.02 -6.65
CA ALA A 46 -1.98 5.69 -6.12
C ALA A 46 -2.58 4.59 -7.01
N ARG A 47 -3.84 4.73 -7.43
CA ARG A 47 -4.50 3.78 -8.34
C ARG A 47 -3.79 3.68 -9.68
N ARG A 48 -3.37 4.82 -10.26
CA ARG A 48 -2.60 4.89 -11.51
C ARG A 48 -1.33 4.05 -11.44
N MET A 49 -0.60 4.12 -10.32
CA MET A 49 0.64 3.37 -10.15
C MET A 49 0.44 1.90 -9.73
N ALA A 50 -0.70 1.58 -9.13
CA ALA A 50 -1.05 0.20 -8.76
C ALA A 50 -1.41 -0.67 -9.98
N VAL A 51 -1.92 -0.08 -11.07
CA VAL A 51 -2.35 -0.82 -12.28
C VAL A 51 -3.34 -1.94 -11.89
N HIS A 52 -2.99 -3.21 -12.09
CA HIS A 52 -3.84 -4.35 -11.73
C HIS A 52 -3.80 -4.69 -10.23
N ALA A 53 -2.95 -4.03 -9.44
CA ALA A 53 -2.83 -4.23 -8.00
C ALA A 53 -3.77 -3.33 -7.17
N ALA A 54 -4.78 -2.70 -7.79
CA ALA A 54 -5.81 -1.95 -7.06
C ALA A 54 -6.45 -2.73 -5.89
N PRO A 55 -6.66 -4.07 -5.95
CA PRO A 55 -7.14 -4.84 -4.81
C PRO A 55 -6.22 -4.79 -3.58
N VAL A 56 -4.90 -4.62 -3.76
CA VAL A 56 -3.95 -4.49 -2.63
C VAL A 56 -4.14 -3.16 -1.91
N LEU A 57 -4.38 -2.07 -2.64
CA LEU A 57 -4.71 -0.76 -2.05
C LEU A 57 -6.08 -0.80 -1.37
N ALA A 58 -7.07 -1.43 -2.00
CA ALA A 58 -8.42 -1.55 -1.44
C ALA A 58 -8.46 -2.36 -0.14
N ALA A 59 -7.59 -3.37 -0.02
CA ALA A 59 -7.44 -4.19 1.18
C ALA A 59 -6.42 -3.62 2.21
N ALA A 60 -5.81 -2.46 1.94
CA ALA A 60 -4.81 -1.88 2.82
C ALA A 60 -5.42 -1.50 4.17
N THR A 61 -4.74 -1.89 5.26
CA THR A 61 -5.13 -1.47 6.62
C THR A 61 -4.40 -0.19 6.99
N VAL A 62 -5.12 0.84 7.42
CA VAL A 62 -4.53 2.11 7.90
C VAL A 62 -4.57 2.15 9.42
N VAL A 63 -3.45 2.50 10.05
CA VAL A 63 -3.32 2.63 11.51
C VAL A 63 -2.63 3.96 11.89
N PRO A 64 -2.92 4.53 13.07
CA PRO A 64 -2.34 5.81 13.46
C PRO A 64 -0.87 5.72 13.89
N THR A 65 -0.42 4.60 14.47
CA THR A 65 0.94 4.44 15.00
C THR A 65 1.50 3.06 14.73
N LEU A 66 2.83 2.93 14.85
CA LEU A 66 3.48 1.65 15.09
C LEU A 66 3.37 1.28 16.58
N PRO A 67 3.41 -0.02 16.93
CA PRO A 67 3.60 -0.46 18.31
C PRO A 67 4.94 -0.01 18.89
#